data_AF-F7NHB5-F1
#
_entry.id   AF-F7NHB5-F1
#
_cell.length_a   1.000
_cell.length_b   1.000
_cell.length_c   1.000
_cell.angle_alpha   90.00
_cell.angle_beta   90.00
_cell.angle_gamma   90.00
#
_symmetry.space_group_name_H-M   'P 1'
#
loop_
_entity.id
_entity.type
_entity.pdbx_description
1 polymer ?
#
loop_
_entity_poly.entity_id
_entity_poly.type
_entity_poly.pdbx_seq_one_letter_code
_entity_poly.pdbx_strand_id
1 'polypeptide(L)' 'MQFLTPYYLLTQISPIVQYGVGELSLTNPTHTITETALIAYLMGLGFDYRTALAIVESWECNQALLRDGLLCEAPANE' A
#
# COMPACT_ATOMS: atom_id res chain seq x y z
N MET A 1 26.05 -12.85 -4.67
CA MET A 1 25.13 -11.80 -5.13
C MET A 1 24.06 -12.50 -5.96
N GLN A 2 22.88 -12.71 -5.39
CA GLN A 2 21.80 -13.40 -6.08
C GLN A 2 21.24 -12.43 -7.13
N PHE A 3 21.28 -12.80 -8.41
CA PHE A 3 20.64 -11.99 -9.45
C PHE A 3 19.14 -11.96 -9.14
N LEU A 4 18.61 -10.78 -8.82
CA LEU A 4 17.18 -10.54 -8.70
C LEU A 4 16.56 -10.84 -10.06
N THR A 5 15.94 -12.01 -10.19
CA THR A 5 15.16 -12.30 -11.40
C THR A 5 13.90 -11.46 -11.37
N PRO A 6 13.37 -11.04 -12.53
CA PRO A 6 12.07 -10.35 -12.59
C PRO A 6 10.97 -11.13 -11.85
N TYR A 7 11.01 -12.47 -11.93
CA TYR A 7 10.09 -13.33 -11.21
C TYR A 7 10.22 -13.21 -9.69
N TYR A 8 11.43 -13.23 -9.13
CA TYR A 8 11.63 -13.05 -7.70
C TYR A 8 11.13 -11.68 -7.22
N LEU A 9 11.39 -10.62 -7.98
CA LEU A 9 10.86 -9.29 -7.67
C LEU A 9 9.33 -9.27 -7.67
N LEU A 10 8.72 -9.91 -8.68
CA LEU A 10 7.26 -10.04 -8.78
C LEU A 10 6.68 -10.81 -7.59
N THR A 11 7.32 -11.87 -7.09
CA THR A 11 6.82 -12.60 -5.91
C THR A 11 6.91 -11.78 -4.63
N GLN A 12 7.91 -10.90 -4.50
CA GLN A 12 8.03 -9.99 -3.35
C GLN A 12 6.91 -8.93 -3.35
N ILE A 13 6.54 -8.39 -4.51
CA ILE A 13 5.48 -7.38 -4.60
C ILE A 13 4.08 -7.99 -4.78
N SER A 14 3.95 -9.28 -5.07
CA SER A 14 2.65 -9.91 -5.31
C SER A 14 1.59 -9.61 -4.23
N PRO A 15 1.92 -9.59 -2.91
CA PRO A 15 0.95 -9.25 -1.88
C PRO A 15 0.36 -7.84 -2.05
N ILE A 16 1.19 -6.85 -2.38
CA ILE A 16 0.73 -5.47 -2.52
C ILE A 16 -0.14 -5.26 -3.76
N VAL A 17 0.20 -5.96 -4.86
CA VAL A 17 -0.58 -5.88 -6.09
C VAL A 17 -1.96 -6.52 -5.87
N GLN A 18 -2.01 -7.65 -5.17
CA GLN A 18 -3.27 -8.32 -4.84
C GLN A 18 -4.14 -7.47 -3.91
N TYR A 19 -3.52 -6.85 -2.89
CA TYR A 19 -4.18 -5.90 -2.00
C TYR A 19 -4.82 -4.74 -2.78
N GLY A 20 -4.01 -4.00 -3.55
CA GLY A 20 -4.50 -2.86 -4.33
C GLY A 20 -5.59 -3.24 -5.35
N VAL A 21 -5.47 -4.41 -6.00
CA VAL A 21 -6.52 -4.89 -6.92
C VAL A 21 -7.83 -5.22 -6.19
N GLY A 22 -7.76 -5.76 -4.97
CA GLY A 22 -8.95 -6.00 -4.14
C GLY A 22 -9.66 -4.71 -3.78
N GLU A 23 -8.88 -3.73 -3.31
CA GLU A 23 -9.38 -2.42 -2.85
C GLU A 23 -9.93 -1.53 -3.96
N LEU A 24 -9.43 -1.66 -5.20
CA LEU A 24 -9.90 -0.85 -6.34
C LEU A 24 -11.42 -0.97 -6.59
N SER A 25 -12.04 -2.07 -6.14
CA SER A 25 -13.48 -2.30 -6.27
C SER A 25 -14.31 -1.79 -5.09
N LEU A 26 -13.65 -1.43 -3.99
CA LEU A 26 -14.26 -1.08 -2.71
C LEU A 26 -14.11 0.41 -2.39
N THR A 27 -12.98 1.01 -2.82
CA THR A 27 -12.59 2.36 -2.43
C THR A 27 -12.27 3.26 -3.62
N ASN A 28 -11.86 4.50 -3.35
CA ASN A 28 -11.50 5.48 -4.38
C ASN A 28 -10.20 5.03 -5.09
N PRO A 29 -10.16 4.93 -6.44
CA PRO A 29 -8.96 4.51 -7.17
C PRO A 29 -7.71 5.34 -6.87
N THR A 30 -7.86 6.64 -6.64
CA THR A 30 -6.74 7.52 -6.27
C THR A 30 -6.12 7.11 -4.93
N HIS A 31 -6.96 6.80 -3.95
CA HIS A 31 -6.52 6.32 -2.64
C HIS A 31 -5.84 4.96 -2.77
N THR A 32 -6.49 3.98 -3.40
CA THR A 32 -5.94 2.63 -3.54
C THR A 32 -4.57 2.62 -4.24
N ILE A 33 -4.42 3.40 -5.31
CA ILE A 33 -3.15 3.50 -6.04
C ILE A 33 -2.09 4.21 -5.19
N THR A 34 -2.47 5.26 -4.46
CA THR A 34 -1.55 6.01 -3.59
C THR A 34 -1.05 5.13 -2.46
N GLU A 35 -1.94 4.42 -1.80
CA GLU A 35 -1.65 3.49 -0.72
C GLU A 35 -0.71 2.36 -1.19
N THR A 36 -1.04 1.74 -2.34
CA THR A 36 -0.19 0.74 -3.00
C THR A 36 1.20 1.30 -3.34
N ALA A 37 1.30 2.55 -3.79
CA ALA A 37 2.59 3.16 -4.07
C ALA A 37 3.42 3.40 -2.79
N LEU A 38 2.78 3.85 -1.70
CA LEU A 38 3.42 4.14 -0.43
C LEU A 38 3.94 2.89 0.27
N ILE A 39 3.15 1.82 0.31
CA ILE A 39 3.58 0.53 0.89
C ILE A 39 4.75 -0.03 0.06
N ALA A 40 4.70 0.04 -1.29
CA ALA A 40 5.80 -0.42 -2.14
C ALA A 40 7.09 0.37 -1.90
N TYR A 41 6.98 1.69 -1.68
CA TYR A 41 8.11 2.53 -1.34
C TYR A 41 8.75 2.13 -0.01
N LEU A 42 7.96 1.89 1.04
CA LEU A 42 8.44 1.43 2.34
C LEU A 42 9.08 0.04 2.26
N MET A 43 8.52 -0.87 1.47
CA MET A 43 9.15 -2.17 1.21
C MET A 43 10.52 -2.01 0.54
N GLY A 44 10.66 -1.05 -0.39
CA GLY A 44 11.94 -0.68 -0.99
C GLY A 44 12.97 -0.11 0.00
N LEU A 45 12.51 0.45 1.12
CA LEU A 45 13.35 0.91 2.23
C LEU A 45 13.72 -0.20 3.22
N GLY A 46 13.17 -1.42 3.05
CA GLY A 46 13.50 -2.60 3.85
C GLY A 46 12.46 -2.98 4.89
N PHE A 47 11.29 -2.32 4.93
CA PHE A 47 10.17 -2.78 5.75
C PHE A 47 9.54 -4.04 5.14
N ASP A 48 9.10 -5.00 5.96
CA ASP A 48 8.26 -6.09 5.47
C ASP A 48 6.85 -5.56 5.14
N TYR A 49 6.10 -6.32 4.31
CA TYR A 49 4.78 -5.92 3.84
C TYR A 49 3.82 -5.52 4.98
N ARG A 50 3.79 -6.27 6.09
CA ARG A 50 2.83 -5.99 7.19
C ARG A 50 3.19 -4.71 7.91
N THR A 51 4.48 -4.49 8.15
CA THR A 51 4.96 -3.25 8.76
C THR A 51 4.70 -2.05 7.85
N ALA A 52 4.96 -2.19 6.54
CA ALA A 52 4.70 -1.14 5.57
C ALA A 52 3.21 -0.78 5.48
N LEU A 53 2.33 -1.79 5.43
CA LEU A 53 0.88 -1.62 5.45
C LEU A 53 0.42 -0.85 6.69
N ALA A 54 0.77 -1.34 7.88
CA ALA A 54 0.37 -0.70 9.14
C ALA A 54 0.87 0.76 9.27
N ILE A 55 2.04 1.07 8.71
CA ILE A 55 2.53 2.45 8.66
C ILE A 55 1.61 3.32 7.78
N VAL A 56 1.22 2.84 6.61
CA VAL A 56 0.38 3.61 5.68
C VAL A 56 -1.05 3.76 6.22
N GLU A 57 -1.64 2.69 6.76
CA GLU A 57 -2.95 2.72 7.45
C GLU A 57 -2.94 3.75 8.60
N SER A 58 -1.83 3.88 9.34
CA SER A 58 -1.72 4.88 10.41
C SER A 58 -1.85 6.34 9.92
N TRP A 59 -1.63 6.59 8.62
CA TRP A 59 -1.76 7.92 8.02
C TRP A 59 -3.20 8.25 7.61
N GLU A 60 -4.12 7.29 7.64
CA GLU A 60 -5.54 7.45 7.30
C GLU A 60 -6.34 8.25 8.34
N CYS A 61 -5.68 8.73 9.39
CA CYS A 61 -6.22 9.73 10.30
C CYS A 61 -5.76 11.17 9.95
N ASN A 62 -4.88 11.34 8.96
CA ASN A 62 -4.30 12.63 8.62
C ASN A 62 -5.26 13.47 7.77
N GLN A 63 -5.81 14.53 8.36
CA GLN A 63 -6.80 15.40 7.71
C GLN A 63 -6.35 16.00 6.38
N ALA A 64 -5.04 16.28 6.18
CA ALA A 64 -4.57 16.82 4.92
C ALA A 64 -4.62 15.77 3.80
N LEU A 65 -4.20 14.53 4.10
CA LEU A 65 -4.23 13.43 3.13
C LEU A 65 -5.66 13.03 2.75
N LEU A 66 -6.58 13.05 3.73
CA LEU A 66 -8.01 12.79 3.52
C LEU A 66 -8.66 13.90 2.68
N ARG A 67 -8.42 15.17 3.02
CA ARG A 67 -8.97 16.32 2.29
C ARG A 67 -8.52 16.34 0.83
N ASP A 68 -7.26 16.00 0.59
CA ASP A 68 -6.68 16.00 -0.75
C ASP A 68 -7.04 14.73 -1.55
N GLY A 69 -7.80 13.80 -0.94
CA GLY A 69 -8.27 12.56 -1.57
C GLY A 69 -7.16 11.56 -1.88
N LEU A 70 -6.00 11.71 -1.23
CA LEU A 70 -4.83 10.86 -1.39
C LEU A 70 -4.93 9.59 -0.55
N LEU A 71 -5.56 9.68 0.63
CA LEU A 71 -5.96 8.53 1.43
C LEU A 71 -7.45 8.63 1.80
N CYS A 72 -8.05 7.52 2.20
CA CYS A 72 -9.40 7.47 2.77
C CYS A 72 -9.31 7.03 4.25
N GLU A 73 -10.37 7.25 5.02
CA GLU A 73 -10.41 6.78 6.41
C GLU A 73 -10.50 5.25 6.43
N ALA A 74 -9.69 4.63 7.30
CA ALA A 74 -9.80 3.22 7.61
C ALA A 74 -11.26 2.89 7.99
N PRO A 75 -11.84 1.78 7.48
CA PRO A 75 -13.16 1.36 7.90
C PRO A 75 -13.17 1.16 9.42
N ALA A 76 -14.22 1.63 10.10
CA ALA A 76 -14.31 1.68 11.56
C ALA A 76 -14.25 0.32 12.31
N ASN A 77 -13.98 -0.79 11.61
CA ASN A 77 -14.10 -2.16 12.11
C ASN A 77 -12.86 -3.03 11.89
N GLU A 78 -11.67 -2.44 11.72
CA GLU A 78 -10.38 -3.18 11.72
C GLU A 78 -9.75 -3.29 13.11
#